data_AF-A0A5E8H6B1-F1
#
_entry.id   AF-A0A5E8H6B1-F1
#
_cell.length_a   1.000
_cell.length_b   1.000
_cell.length_c   1.000
_cell.angle_alpha   90.00
_cell.angle_beta   90.00
_cell.angle_gamma   90.00
#
_symmetry.space_group_name_H-M   'P 1'
#
loop_
_entity.id
_entity.type
_entity.pdbx_description
1 polymer ?
#
loop_
_entity_poly.entity_id
_entity_poly.type
_entity_poly.pdbx_seq_one_letter_code
_entity_poly.pdbx_strand_id
1 'polypeptide(L)'
;MVGIHTRTARHAVRACFIFICGLLAAGISLNAANAGPQKVVELFTSQGCSSCPPADRLAEQFVQEEADILTLVLPVDYWDYLGWKDTMASPVHSQRQRAYAQKRGDRSVYTPQMVINGEEHVVGSREADVRAALKRAEPLATDVTLKISDMAVEAKVSGELPAGAKMATVYFLRVQDEATVDIGRGENAGREITYVNVVRDLMPMGMWSGGEETFRMAKTKLNLISDARCIILIQVEDNEGPGQIIGAAAMDWKKGF
;
A
#
# COMPACT_ATOMS: atom_id res chain seq x y z
N MET A 1 49.23 81.13 -53.05
CA MET A 1 50.20 81.26 -51.94
C MET A 1 49.68 80.40 -50.80
N VAL A 2 50.40 79.32 -50.47
CA VAL A 2 50.44 78.55 -49.20
C VAL A 2 49.08 78.24 -48.53
N GLY A 3 48.60 76.99 -48.47
CA GLY A 3 49.08 75.90 -47.62
C GLY A 3 47.92 75.49 -46.69
N ILE A 4 47.38 74.26 -46.77
CA ILE A 4 47.80 73.03 -46.07
C ILE A 4 47.15 72.84 -44.68
N HIS A 5 46.68 71.60 -44.47
CA HIS A 5 46.41 70.86 -43.21
C HIS A 5 45.09 71.10 -42.46
N THR A 6 44.44 70.12 -41.82
CA THR A 6 44.23 68.64 -41.85
C THR A 6 43.45 68.32 -40.55
N ARG A 7 42.95 67.08 -40.43
CA ARG A 7 42.50 66.34 -39.20
C ARG A 7 40.99 66.36 -38.95
N THR A 8 40.24 65.30 -39.27
CA THR A 8 40.09 63.95 -38.66
C THR A 8 39.41 63.92 -37.29
N ALA A 9 38.30 63.17 -37.22
CA ALA A 9 37.70 62.41 -36.10
C ALA A 9 36.17 62.59 -36.12
N ARG A 10 35.28 61.65 -35.77
CA ARG A 10 35.31 60.23 -35.36
C ARG A 10 33.83 59.80 -35.29
N HIS A 11 33.58 58.53 -35.61
CA HIS A 11 32.56 57.60 -35.09
C HIS A 11 31.13 58.08 -34.75
N ALA A 12 30.12 57.41 -35.33
CA ALA A 12 29.20 56.55 -34.59
C ALA A 12 28.18 55.88 -35.55
N VAL A 13 28.40 54.61 -35.90
CA VAL A 13 27.32 53.74 -36.41
C VAL A 13 27.14 52.64 -35.37
N ARG A 14 26.04 52.72 -34.62
CA ARG A 14 25.58 51.68 -33.71
C ARG A 14 25.01 50.53 -34.55
N ALA A 15 25.72 49.41 -34.62
CA ALA A 15 25.16 48.16 -35.12
C ALA A 15 24.40 47.46 -33.99
N CYS A 16 23.10 47.26 -34.19
CA CYS A 16 22.21 46.52 -33.29
C CYS A 16 22.29 45.04 -33.68
N PHE A 17 22.95 44.21 -32.86
CA PHE A 17 22.89 42.75 -32.99
C PHE A 17 21.72 42.24 -32.16
N ILE A 18 20.66 41.78 -32.84
CA ILE A 18 19.57 41.02 -32.23
C ILE A 18 20.02 39.55 -32.21
N PHE A 19 20.35 39.04 -31.03
CA PHE A 19 20.68 37.64 -30.81
C PHE A 19 19.39 36.91 -30.38
N ILE A 20 18.76 36.17 -31.31
CA ILE A 20 17.63 35.30 -31.00
C ILE A 20 18.20 33.96 -30.53
N CYS A 21 18.28 33.77 -29.22
CA CYS A 21 18.50 32.44 -28.63
C CYS A 21 17.20 31.64 -28.69
N GLY A 22 17.12 30.67 -29.59
CA GLY A 22 16.08 29.66 -29.58
C GLY A 22 16.26 28.71 -28.39
N LEU A 23 15.35 28.78 -27.41
CA LEU A 23 15.22 27.76 -26.39
C LEU A 23 14.53 26.53 -27.00
N LEU A 24 15.30 25.47 -27.27
CA LEU A 24 14.75 24.12 -27.40
C LEU A 24 14.24 23.69 -26.02
N ALA A 25 12.92 23.72 -25.84
CA ALA A 25 12.27 23.02 -24.73
C ALA A 25 12.33 21.51 -25.00
N ALA A 26 13.37 20.86 -24.50
CA ALA A 26 13.38 19.41 -24.38
C ALA A 26 12.32 19.02 -23.33
N GLY A 27 11.18 18.51 -23.80
CA GLY A 27 10.17 17.92 -22.93
C GLY A 27 10.76 16.68 -22.25
N ILE A 28 11.21 16.84 -21.02
CA ILE A 28 11.50 15.71 -20.13
C ILE A 28 10.14 15.12 -19.78
N SER A 29 9.73 14.08 -20.50
CA SER A 29 8.70 13.18 -20.00
C SER A 29 9.27 12.50 -18.76
N LEU A 30 8.98 13.03 -17.57
CA LEU A 30 9.05 12.24 -16.36
C LEU A 30 8.01 11.13 -16.55
N ASN A 31 8.48 9.95 -16.94
CA ASN A 31 7.78 8.72 -16.58
C ASN A 31 7.75 8.74 -15.04
N ALA A 32 6.62 9.14 -14.46
CA ALA A 32 6.31 8.75 -13.11
C ALA A 32 6.36 7.22 -13.11
N ALA A 33 7.48 6.66 -12.66
CA ALA A 33 7.50 5.29 -12.18
C ALA A 33 6.31 5.23 -11.22
N ASN A 34 5.36 4.32 -11.46
CA ASN A 34 4.26 4.07 -10.52
C ASN A 34 4.92 3.74 -9.18
N ALA A 35 5.07 4.76 -8.33
CA ALA A 35 5.58 4.58 -6.99
C ALA A 35 4.57 3.67 -6.31
N GLY A 36 5.03 2.52 -5.82
CA GLY A 36 4.19 1.63 -5.05
C GLY A 36 3.59 2.34 -3.83
N PRO A 37 2.66 1.71 -3.12
CA PRO A 37 2.11 2.28 -1.89
C PRO A 37 3.23 2.67 -0.92
N GLN A 38 3.10 3.83 -0.31
CA GLN A 38 4.05 4.34 0.68
C GLN A 38 3.70 3.89 2.10
N LYS A 39 2.46 3.48 2.36
CA LYS A 39 2.00 3.01 3.66
C LYS A 39 1.03 1.86 3.50
N VAL A 40 0.91 1.02 4.53
CA VAL A 40 -0.07 -0.06 4.60
C VAL A 40 -0.96 0.15 5.81
N VAL A 41 -2.27 0.00 5.61
CA VAL A 41 -3.27 -0.02 6.69
C VAL A 41 -3.96 -1.37 6.65
N GLU A 42 -3.89 -2.12 7.75
CA GLU A 42 -4.62 -3.35 7.94
C GLU A 42 -5.80 -3.11 8.88
N LEU A 43 -7.02 -3.10 8.35
CA LEU A 43 -8.27 -2.98 9.10
C LEU A 43 -8.80 -4.36 9.49
N PHE A 44 -8.82 -4.65 10.78
CA PHE A 44 -9.53 -5.78 11.37
C PHE A 44 -10.96 -5.35 11.73
N THR A 45 -11.94 -5.98 11.08
CA THR A 45 -13.36 -5.62 11.14
C THR A 45 -14.25 -6.87 11.23
N SER A 46 -15.56 -6.71 11.40
CA SER A 46 -16.53 -7.80 11.27
C SER A 46 -17.93 -7.26 10.98
N GLN A 47 -18.68 -7.97 10.13
CA GLN A 47 -20.10 -7.74 9.89
C GLN A 47 -20.93 -7.86 11.17
N GLY A 48 -20.48 -8.67 12.15
CA GLY A 48 -21.14 -8.85 13.44
C GLY A 48 -20.86 -7.73 14.46
N CYS A 49 -19.94 -6.81 14.16
CA CYS A 49 -19.50 -5.74 15.06
C CYS A 49 -20.24 -4.42 14.73
N SER A 50 -21.11 -3.94 15.62
CA SER A 50 -21.88 -2.71 15.39
C SER A 50 -21.06 -1.42 15.31
N SER A 51 -19.86 -1.40 15.90
CA SER A 51 -18.95 -0.25 15.91
C SER A 51 -18.03 -0.19 14.69
N CYS A 52 -18.04 -1.22 13.84
CA CYS A 52 -17.16 -1.38 12.68
C CYS A 52 -17.53 -0.56 11.43
N PRO A 53 -18.82 -0.33 11.08
CA PRO A 53 -19.19 0.36 9.84
C PRO A 53 -18.54 1.73 9.58
N PRO A 54 -18.26 2.58 10.59
CA PRO A 54 -17.48 3.81 10.36
C PRO A 54 -16.04 3.56 9.89
N ALA A 55 -15.39 2.51 10.37
CA ALA A 55 -14.04 2.14 9.94
C ALA A 55 -14.03 1.53 8.53
N ASP A 56 -15.07 0.76 8.19
CA ASP A 56 -15.23 0.19 6.85
C ASP A 56 -15.39 1.31 5.81
N ARG A 57 -16.20 2.34 6.10
CA ARG A 57 -16.30 3.54 5.24
C ARG A 57 -15.00 4.33 5.14
N LEU A 58 -14.21 4.41 6.22
CA LEU A 58 -12.91 5.07 6.17
C LEU A 58 -11.93 4.28 5.29
N ALA A 59 -11.99 2.95 5.30
CA ALA A 59 -11.21 2.12 4.39
C ALA A 59 -11.62 2.33 2.93
N GLU A 60 -12.92 2.41 2.62
CA GLU A 60 -13.42 2.81 1.29
C GLU A 60 -12.84 4.15 0.85
N GLN A 61 -12.88 5.15 1.73
CA GLN A 61 -12.33 6.48 1.44
C GLN A 61 -10.83 6.42 1.12
N PHE A 62 -10.03 5.69 1.90
CA PHE A 62 -8.60 5.55 1.61
C PHE A 62 -8.34 4.88 0.27
N VAL A 63 -9.09 3.82 -0.08
CA VAL A 63 -8.95 3.15 -1.38
C VAL A 63 -9.31 4.07 -2.55
N GLN A 64 -10.28 4.96 -2.38
CA GLN A 64 -10.75 5.86 -3.43
C GLN A 64 -9.90 7.12 -3.58
N GLU A 65 -9.40 7.67 -2.47
CA GLU A 65 -8.81 9.02 -2.42
C GLU A 65 -7.30 9.05 -2.17
N GLU A 66 -6.72 8.02 -1.54
CA GLU A 66 -5.34 8.03 -1.02
C GLU A 66 -4.49 6.92 -1.67
N ALA A 67 -4.06 7.16 -2.91
CA ALA A 67 -3.34 6.15 -3.72
C ALA A 67 -1.98 5.70 -3.14
N ASP A 68 -1.40 6.48 -2.22
CA ASP A 68 -0.18 6.14 -1.49
C ASP A 68 -0.42 5.20 -0.29
N ILE A 69 -1.68 4.95 0.08
CA ILE A 69 -2.06 4.07 1.18
C ILE A 69 -2.64 2.76 0.64
N LEU A 70 -1.94 1.66 0.87
CA LEU A 70 -2.48 0.33 0.65
C LEU A 70 -3.37 -0.07 1.84
N THR A 71 -4.68 0.09 1.67
CA THR A 71 -5.66 -0.35 2.67
C THR A 71 -6.09 -1.79 2.42
N LEU A 72 -6.01 -2.62 3.45
CA LEU A 72 -6.38 -4.04 3.47
C LEU A 72 -7.48 -4.26 4.51
N VAL A 73 -8.57 -4.92 4.12
CA VAL A 73 -9.64 -5.28 5.06
C VAL A 73 -9.54 -6.77 5.39
N LEU A 74 -9.42 -7.08 6.68
CA LEU A 74 -9.23 -8.42 7.22
C LEU A 74 -10.38 -8.77 8.18
N PRO A 75 -11.52 -9.27 7.67
CA PRO A 75 -12.66 -9.62 8.52
C PRO A 75 -12.31 -10.76 9.49
N VAL A 76 -12.61 -10.58 10.77
CA VAL A 76 -12.29 -11.53 11.84
C VAL A 76 -13.51 -12.39 12.19
N ASP A 77 -13.25 -13.65 12.57
CA ASP A 77 -14.29 -14.67 12.80
C ASP A 77 -14.85 -14.70 14.23
N TYR A 78 -14.18 -14.05 15.19
CA TYR A 78 -14.53 -14.19 16.60
C TYR A 78 -15.79 -13.41 17.00
N TRP A 79 -16.50 -12.75 16.08
CA TRP A 79 -17.82 -12.17 16.31
C TRP A 79 -18.97 -13.05 15.81
N ASP A 80 -18.68 -14.12 15.05
CA ASP A 80 -19.70 -14.96 14.40
C ASP A 80 -20.68 -15.62 15.39
N TYR A 81 -20.25 -15.77 16.65
CA TYR A 81 -21.07 -16.34 17.71
C TYR A 81 -22.27 -15.44 18.11
N LEU A 82 -22.29 -14.17 17.72
CA LEU A 82 -23.39 -13.22 18.02
C LEU A 82 -24.61 -13.34 17.10
N GLY A 83 -24.69 -14.40 16.28
CA GLY A 83 -25.89 -14.75 15.53
C GLY A 83 -25.92 -14.30 14.07
N TRP A 84 -24.86 -13.62 13.61
CA TRP A 84 -24.55 -13.44 12.20
C TRP A 84 -23.14 -13.96 11.93
N LYS A 85 -23.03 -14.91 10.99
CA LYS A 85 -21.74 -15.43 10.54
C LYS A 85 -21.23 -14.55 9.40
N ASP A 86 -20.11 -13.88 9.62
CA ASP A 86 -19.51 -13.02 8.62
C ASP A 86 -19.10 -13.84 7.38
N THR A 87 -19.57 -13.42 6.21
CA THR A 87 -19.38 -14.14 4.94
C THR A 87 -17.95 -14.09 4.42
N MET A 88 -17.13 -13.20 4.98
CA MET A 88 -15.76 -12.94 4.56
C MET A 88 -14.71 -13.15 5.66
N ALA A 89 -15.16 -13.43 6.90
CA ALA A 89 -14.27 -13.72 8.01
C ALA A 89 -13.39 -14.95 7.80
N SER A 90 -12.19 -14.89 8.36
CA SER A 90 -11.22 -15.98 8.34
C SER A 90 -10.50 -16.11 9.68
N PRO A 91 -10.33 -17.34 10.20
CA PRO A 91 -9.49 -17.59 11.38
C PRO A 91 -8.04 -17.09 11.21
N VAL A 92 -7.54 -17.05 9.97
CA VAL A 92 -6.19 -16.53 9.65
C VAL A 92 -6.10 -15.03 9.98
N HIS A 93 -7.15 -14.25 9.72
CA HIS A 93 -7.19 -12.83 10.06
C HIS A 93 -7.21 -12.64 11.58
N SER A 94 -8.05 -13.39 12.28
CA SER A 94 -8.09 -13.39 13.74
C SER A 94 -6.74 -13.79 14.36
N GLN A 95 -6.05 -14.78 13.76
CA GLN A 95 -4.71 -15.18 14.21
C GLN A 95 -3.68 -14.07 13.96
N ARG A 96 -3.70 -13.45 12.78
CA ARG A 96 -2.82 -12.32 12.46
C ARG A 96 -3.00 -11.15 13.44
N GLN A 97 -4.24 -10.82 13.78
CA GLN A 97 -4.54 -9.80 14.78
C GLN A 97 -4.01 -10.16 16.17
N ARG A 98 -4.21 -11.41 16.60
CA ARG A 98 -3.69 -11.90 17.89
C ARG A 98 -2.16 -11.91 17.92
N ALA A 99 -1.50 -12.19 16.80
CA ALA A 99 -0.05 -12.16 16.70
C ALA A 99 0.48 -10.72 16.87
N TYR A 100 -0.17 -9.72 16.27
CA TYR A 100 0.13 -8.31 16.54
C TYR A 100 -0.07 -7.93 18.02
N ALA A 101 -1.19 -8.35 18.61
CA ALA A 101 -1.49 -8.10 20.02
C ALA A 101 -0.42 -8.73 20.93
N GLN A 102 -0.03 -9.98 20.66
CA GLN A 102 1.00 -10.69 21.41
C GLN A 102 2.35 -9.97 21.36
N LYS A 103 2.80 -9.55 20.16
CA LYS A 103 4.07 -8.85 19.99
C LYS A 103 4.12 -7.52 20.75
N ARG A 104 3.01 -6.79 20.80
CA ARG A 104 2.91 -5.51 21.55
C ARG A 104 2.69 -5.68 23.05
N GLY A 105 2.42 -6.89 23.52
CA GLY A 105 2.05 -7.15 24.92
C GLY A 105 0.61 -6.73 25.26
N ASP A 106 -0.25 -6.59 24.25
CA ASP A 106 -1.67 -6.28 24.43
C ASP A 106 -2.38 -7.46 25.12
N ARG A 107 -3.34 -7.16 25.99
CA ARG A 107 -4.08 -8.20 26.73
C ARG A 107 -5.21 -8.84 25.93
N SER A 108 -5.65 -8.18 24.85
CA SER A 108 -6.80 -8.58 24.04
C SER A 108 -6.78 -7.91 22.68
N VAL A 109 -7.46 -8.54 21.71
CA VAL A 109 -7.79 -7.93 20.41
C VAL A 109 -9.14 -7.20 20.49
N TYR A 110 -9.40 -6.29 19.55
CA TYR A 110 -10.66 -5.54 19.46
C TYR A 110 -10.98 -5.18 17.99
N THR A 111 -12.23 -4.83 17.70
CA THR A 111 -12.62 -4.24 16.41
C THR A 111 -13.48 -2.98 16.60
N PRO A 112 -13.46 -2.04 15.65
CA PRO A 112 -12.53 -1.99 14.51
C PRO A 112 -11.12 -1.58 14.96
N GLN A 113 -10.11 -2.34 14.55
CA GLN A 113 -8.70 -2.02 14.79
C GLN A 113 -8.01 -1.78 13.45
N MET A 114 -7.32 -0.66 13.31
CA MET A 114 -6.38 -0.45 12.21
C MET A 114 -4.96 -0.62 12.75
N VAL A 115 -4.13 -1.36 12.02
CA VAL A 115 -2.69 -1.48 12.25
C VAL A 115 -1.98 -0.83 11.06
N ILE A 116 -1.11 0.15 11.32
CA ILE A 116 -0.42 0.95 10.32
C ILE A 116 1.03 0.46 10.22
N ASN A 117 1.45 0.09 9.01
CA ASN A 117 2.76 -0.49 8.71
C ASN A 117 3.14 -1.66 9.65
N GLY A 118 2.17 -2.39 10.21
CA GLY A 118 2.45 -3.47 11.17
C GLY A 118 2.92 -3.02 12.56
N GLU A 119 2.93 -1.73 12.86
CA GLU A 119 3.52 -1.17 14.08
C GLU A 119 2.44 -0.53 14.99
N GLU A 120 2.02 0.70 14.66
CA GLU A 120 1.06 1.45 15.46
C GLU A 120 -0.36 0.92 15.22
N HIS A 121 -1.15 0.76 16.28
CA HIS A 121 -2.56 0.41 16.17
C HIS A 121 -3.47 1.49 16.77
N VAL A 122 -4.63 1.68 16.15
CA VAL A 122 -5.63 2.66 16.56
C VAL A 122 -7.04 2.09 16.44
N VAL A 123 -8.01 2.75 17.06
CA VAL A 123 -9.43 2.42 16.85
C VAL A 123 -9.83 2.93 15.47
N GLY A 124 -10.14 2.01 14.55
CA GLY A 124 -10.35 2.32 13.13
C GLY A 124 -11.53 3.26 12.86
N SER A 125 -12.48 3.36 13.79
CA SER A 125 -13.61 4.28 13.69
C SER A 125 -13.29 5.72 14.18
N ARG A 126 -12.08 5.96 14.67
CA ARG A 126 -11.61 7.30 15.08
C ARG A 126 -10.68 7.88 14.01
N GLU A 127 -11.28 8.42 12.96
CA GLU A 127 -10.55 8.93 11.79
C GLU A 127 -9.41 9.91 12.15
N ALA A 128 -9.62 10.83 13.09
CA ALA A 128 -8.58 11.77 13.52
C ALA A 128 -7.33 11.05 14.09
N ASP A 129 -7.54 9.98 14.87
CA ASP A 129 -6.45 9.18 15.44
C ASP A 129 -5.74 8.41 14.33
N VAL A 130 -6.49 7.83 13.38
CA VAL A 130 -5.96 7.12 12.21
C VAL A 130 -5.08 8.05 11.36
N ARG A 131 -5.57 9.24 11.02
CA ARG A 131 -4.80 10.22 10.24
C ARG A 131 -3.56 10.71 10.99
N ALA A 132 -3.65 10.87 12.31
CA ALA A 132 -2.49 11.24 13.12
C ALA A 132 -1.42 10.13 13.13
N ALA A 133 -1.83 8.87 13.22
CA ALA A 133 -0.94 7.71 13.16
C ALA A 133 -0.31 7.56 11.76
N LEU A 134 -1.08 7.72 10.68
CA LEU A 134 -0.57 7.75 9.31
C LEU A 134 0.45 8.88 9.08
N LYS A 135 0.31 10.02 9.76
CA LYS A 135 1.30 11.11 9.71
C LYS A 135 2.61 10.78 10.41
N ARG A 136 2.58 9.96 11.46
CA ARG A 136 3.77 9.49 12.18
C ARG A 136 4.46 8.32 11.48
N ALA A 137 3.70 7.54 10.71
CA ALA A 137 4.23 6.40 9.98
C ALA A 137 5.20 6.86 8.88
N GLU A 138 6.40 6.30 8.90
CA GLU A 138 7.40 6.50 7.85
C GLU A 138 6.98 5.77 6.56
N PRO A 139 7.37 6.28 5.37
CA PRO A 139 7.17 5.58 4.12
C PRO A 139 7.88 4.22 4.10
N LEU A 140 7.30 3.25 3.37
CA LEU A 140 7.95 1.97 3.08
C LEU A 140 9.30 2.21 2.38
N ALA A 141 10.33 1.51 2.82
CA ALA A 141 11.72 1.72 2.39
C ALA A 141 12.24 0.63 1.42
N THR A 142 11.47 -0.45 1.21
CA THR A 142 11.84 -1.57 0.34
C THR A 142 11.12 -1.49 -1.00
N ASP A 143 11.90 -1.56 -2.09
CA ASP A 143 11.36 -1.62 -3.43
C ASP A 143 10.81 -3.02 -3.72
N VAL A 144 9.54 -3.06 -4.16
CA VAL A 144 8.86 -4.30 -4.51
C VAL A 144 8.26 -4.17 -5.89
N THR A 145 8.62 -5.08 -6.78
CA THR A 145 7.98 -5.23 -8.09
C THR A 145 7.24 -6.56 -8.15
N LEU A 146 5.94 -6.49 -8.37
CA LEU A 146 5.08 -7.64 -8.60
C LEU A 146 4.90 -7.86 -10.11
N LYS A 147 5.20 -9.06 -10.58
CA LYS A 147 4.89 -9.51 -11.95
C LYS A 147 4.07 -10.78 -11.89
N ILE A 148 3.16 -10.91 -12.83
CA ILE A 148 2.31 -12.09 -12.98
C ILE A 148 2.51 -12.57 -14.41
N SER A 149 2.86 -13.84 -14.52
CA SER A 149 3.01 -14.57 -15.78
C SER A 149 1.98 -15.70 -15.84
N ASP A 150 1.94 -16.39 -16.98
CA ASP A 150 1.08 -17.55 -17.18
C ASP A 150 1.35 -18.68 -16.17
N MET A 151 2.60 -18.80 -15.71
CA MET A 151 3.03 -19.91 -14.85
C MET A 151 3.18 -19.53 -13.39
N ALA A 152 3.52 -18.27 -13.09
CA ALA A 152 3.92 -17.87 -11.76
C ALA A 152 3.62 -16.40 -11.44
N VAL A 153 3.43 -16.14 -10.15
CA VAL A 153 3.58 -14.83 -9.54
C VAL A 153 5.04 -14.67 -9.14
N GLU A 154 5.67 -13.59 -9.57
CA GLU A 154 7.04 -13.21 -9.24
C GLU A 154 7.06 -11.92 -8.44
N ALA A 155 7.74 -11.94 -7.30
CA ALA A 155 8.00 -10.76 -6.49
C ALA A 155 9.51 -10.50 -6.51
N LYS A 156 9.93 -9.41 -7.17
CA LYS A 156 11.30 -8.90 -7.08
C LYS A 156 11.36 -7.90 -5.93
N VAL A 157 12.20 -8.18 -4.95
CA VAL A 157 12.38 -7.38 -3.73
C VAL A 157 13.81 -6.83 -3.73
N SER A 158 13.96 -5.54 -3.45
CA SER A 158 15.27 -4.88 -3.35
C SER A 158 15.25 -3.85 -2.23
N GLY A 159 16.27 -3.89 -1.38
CA GLY A 159 16.40 -2.92 -0.29
C GLY A 159 17.25 -3.44 0.86
N GLU A 160 17.18 -2.74 1.98
CA GLU A 160 17.86 -3.11 3.22
C GLU A 160 16.84 -3.41 4.32
N LEU A 161 17.21 -4.29 5.24
CA LEU A 161 16.42 -4.53 6.45
C LEU A 161 16.64 -3.39 7.46
N PRO A 162 15.62 -3.02 8.25
CA PRO A 162 15.80 -2.10 9.37
C PRO A 162 16.89 -2.58 10.34
N ALA A 163 17.52 -1.64 11.04
CA ALA A 163 18.57 -1.96 12.00
C ALA A 163 18.09 -2.97 13.05
N GLY A 164 18.84 -4.08 13.21
CA GLY A 164 18.53 -5.15 14.14
C GLY A 164 17.59 -6.25 13.59
N ALA A 165 16.91 -6.02 12.47
CA ALA A 165 16.15 -7.06 11.79
C ALA A 165 17.10 -8.02 11.06
N LYS A 166 16.79 -9.32 11.12
CA LYS A 166 17.58 -10.38 10.46
C LYS A 166 16.93 -10.90 9.20
N MET A 167 15.60 -11.02 9.22
CA MET A 167 14.80 -11.54 8.13
C MET A 167 13.49 -10.77 8.05
N ALA A 168 12.90 -10.75 6.86
CA ALA A 168 11.51 -10.39 6.64
C ALA A 168 10.81 -11.51 5.85
N THR A 169 9.52 -11.70 6.09
CA THR A 169 8.69 -12.60 5.32
C THR A 169 8.12 -11.86 4.11
N VAL A 170 8.23 -12.49 2.93
CA VAL A 170 7.60 -12.03 1.70
C VAL A 170 6.24 -12.69 1.61
N TYR A 171 5.17 -11.94 1.82
CA TYR A 171 3.81 -12.43 1.72
C TYR A 171 3.20 -12.12 0.36
N PHE A 172 2.49 -13.10 -0.20
CA PHE A 172 1.52 -12.91 -1.26
C PHE A 172 0.12 -12.86 -0.66
N LEU A 173 -0.65 -11.84 -1.04
CA LEU A 173 -2.04 -11.70 -0.68
C LEU A 173 -2.90 -11.74 -1.93
N ARG A 174 -3.99 -12.52 -1.85
CA ARG A 174 -5.10 -12.41 -2.78
C ARG A 174 -6.19 -11.58 -2.13
N VAL A 175 -6.58 -10.53 -2.81
CA VAL A 175 -7.56 -9.54 -2.36
C VAL A 175 -8.75 -9.54 -3.30
N GLN A 176 -9.95 -9.49 -2.74
CA GLN A 176 -11.16 -9.20 -3.49
C GLN A 176 -11.36 -7.67 -3.48
N ASP A 177 -11.44 -7.06 -4.65
CA ASP A 177 -11.47 -5.60 -4.80
C ASP A 177 -12.64 -4.97 -4.03
N GLU A 178 -13.82 -5.56 -4.18
CA GLU A 178 -15.06 -5.09 -3.57
C GLU A 178 -15.99 -6.27 -3.27
N ALA A 179 -16.73 -6.17 -2.16
CA ALA A 179 -17.79 -7.09 -1.79
C ALA A 179 -18.90 -6.35 -1.05
N THR A 180 -20.12 -6.35 -1.60
CA THR A 180 -21.31 -5.84 -0.93
C THR A 180 -22.05 -6.98 -0.24
N VAL A 181 -22.45 -6.76 1.01
CA VAL A 181 -23.11 -7.77 1.83
C VAL A 181 -24.39 -7.22 2.44
N ASP A 182 -25.49 -7.91 2.19
CA ASP A 182 -26.76 -7.75 2.90
C ASP A 182 -26.70 -8.47 4.26
N ILE A 183 -26.60 -7.71 5.35
CA ILE A 183 -26.50 -8.27 6.69
C ILE A 183 -27.90 -8.61 7.20
N GLY A 184 -28.20 -9.91 7.31
CA GLY A 184 -29.54 -10.40 7.63
C GLY A 184 -29.85 -10.54 9.12
N ARG A 185 -28.85 -10.59 10.01
CA ARG A 185 -29.02 -10.82 11.47
C ARG A 185 -27.95 -10.08 12.28
N GLY A 186 -28.07 -10.15 13.60
CA GLY A 186 -27.12 -9.52 14.53
C GLY A 186 -27.32 -8.01 14.64
N GLU A 187 -26.34 -7.33 15.23
CA GLU A 187 -26.45 -5.90 15.55
C GLU A 187 -26.51 -4.99 14.31
N ASN A 188 -25.99 -5.47 13.18
CA ASN A 188 -26.01 -4.76 11.90
C ASN A 188 -27.14 -5.22 10.95
N ALA A 189 -28.14 -5.98 11.45
CA ALA A 189 -29.23 -6.49 10.62
C ALA A 189 -29.97 -5.38 9.84
N GLY A 190 -30.28 -5.68 8.57
CA GLY A 190 -30.98 -4.77 7.66
C GLY A 190 -30.08 -3.73 6.99
N ARG A 191 -28.76 -3.78 7.22
CA ARG A 191 -27.79 -2.93 6.52
C ARG A 191 -27.21 -3.66 5.32
N GLU A 192 -27.04 -2.93 4.24
CA GLU A 192 -26.16 -3.28 3.13
C GLU A 192 -24.83 -2.54 3.37
N ILE A 193 -23.72 -3.27 3.41
CA ILE A 193 -22.39 -2.70 3.63
C ILE A 193 -21.46 -3.19 2.54
N THR A 194 -20.72 -2.25 1.94
CA THR A 194 -19.64 -2.53 1.01
C THR A 194 -18.31 -2.66 1.77
N TYR A 195 -17.49 -3.59 1.32
CA TYR A 195 -16.14 -3.81 1.82
C TYR A 195 -15.18 -3.76 0.65
N VAL A 196 -14.07 -3.06 0.82
CA VAL A 196 -13.02 -2.90 -0.20
C VAL A 196 -11.75 -3.62 0.18
N ASN A 197 -10.97 -4.04 -0.81
CA ASN A 197 -9.68 -4.71 -0.62
C ASN A 197 -9.73 -5.82 0.46
N VAL A 198 -10.74 -6.69 0.38
CA VAL A 198 -10.94 -7.77 1.34
C VAL A 198 -9.90 -8.85 1.13
N VAL A 199 -9.03 -9.08 2.11
CA VAL A 199 -8.04 -10.15 2.07
C VAL A 199 -8.75 -11.50 2.08
N ARG A 200 -8.44 -12.36 1.11
CA ARG A 200 -8.99 -13.71 0.99
C ARG A 200 -7.94 -14.79 1.26
N ASP A 201 -6.70 -14.54 0.85
CA ASP A 201 -5.54 -15.37 1.20
C ASP A 201 -4.38 -14.51 1.66
N LEU A 202 -3.60 -15.01 2.62
CA LEU A 202 -2.32 -14.47 3.08
C LEU A 202 -1.32 -15.63 3.15
N MET A 203 -0.37 -15.67 2.21
CA MET A 203 0.52 -16.82 2.01
C MET A 203 1.99 -16.39 1.97
N PRO A 204 2.89 -17.00 2.76
CA PRO A 204 4.31 -16.72 2.65
C PRO A 204 4.87 -17.30 1.34
N MET A 205 5.62 -16.49 0.60
CA MET A 205 6.42 -16.89 -0.57
C MET A 205 7.83 -17.33 -0.17
N GLY A 206 8.37 -16.77 0.93
CA GLY A 206 9.71 -17.06 1.42
C GLY A 206 10.18 -16.03 2.45
N MET A 207 11.40 -16.23 2.93
CA MET A 207 12.10 -15.30 3.83
C MET A 207 13.15 -14.52 3.02
N TRP A 208 13.33 -13.24 3.34
CA TRP A 208 14.26 -12.32 2.70
C TRP A 208 15.22 -11.72 3.73
N SER A 209 16.51 -11.64 3.40
CA SER A 209 17.57 -11.16 4.30
C SER A 209 18.18 -9.81 3.90
N GLY A 210 17.51 -9.06 3.01
CA GLY A 210 18.06 -7.86 2.39
C GLY A 210 18.68 -8.12 1.02
N GLY A 211 19.02 -7.04 0.30
CA GLY A 211 19.56 -7.10 -1.06
C GLY A 211 18.51 -7.36 -2.13
N GLU A 212 18.94 -7.68 -3.34
CA GLU A 212 18.04 -7.98 -4.46
C GLU A 212 17.75 -9.50 -4.53
N GLU A 213 16.49 -9.88 -4.45
CA GLU A 213 16.04 -11.27 -4.56
C GLU A 213 14.72 -11.39 -5.32
N THR A 214 14.46 -12.54 -5.96
CA THR A 214 13.18 -12.82 -6.64
C THR A 214 12.52 -14.07 -6.09
N PHE A 215 11.31 -13.90 -5.56
CA PHE A 215 10.46 -14.96 -5.05
C PHE A 215 9.45 -15.38 -6.10
N ARG A 216 9.15 -16.68 -6.18
CA ARG A 216 8.21 -17.24 -7.17
C ARG A 216 7.18 -18.14 -6.51
N MET A 217 5.92 -17.96 -6.89
CA MET A 217 4.83 -18.85 -6.50
C MET A 217 4.12 -19.36 -7.75
N ALA A 218 3.98 -20.67 -7.86
CA ALA A 218 3.29 -21.29 -8.99
C ALA A 218 1.81 -20.88 -9.00
N LYS A 219 1.31 -20.48 -10.17
CA LYS A 219 -0.09 -20.06 -10.36
C LYS A 219 -1.08 -21.17 -10.00
N THR A 220 -0.71 -22.44 -10.14
CA THR A 220 -1.56 -23.58 -9.75
C THR A 220 -1.88 -23.64 -8.26
N LYS A 221 -1.08 -22.99 -7.41
CA LYS A 221 -1.39 -22.83 -5.98
C LYS A 221 -2.36 -21.70 -5.70
N LEU A 222 -2.67 -20.89 -6.71
CA LEU A 222 -3.42 -19.66 -6.59
C LEU A 222 -4.77 -19.86 -7.28
N ASN A 223 -5.84 -19.95 -6.48
CA ASN A 223 -7.22 -19.93 -7.01
C ASN A 223 -7.60 -18.51 -7.43
N LEU A 224 -6.89 -17.97 -8.42
CA LEU A 224 -7.05 -16.60 -8.88
C LEU A 224 -8.24 -16.49 -9.82
N ILE A 225 -9.26 -15.82 -9.30
CA ILE A 225 -10.45 -15.39 -10.02
C ILE A 225 -10.18 -14.05 -10.72
N SER A 226 -10.93 -13.76 -11.78
CA SER A 226 -10.70 -12.63 -12.69
C SER A 226 -10.81 -11.25 -12.04
N ASP A 227 -11.35 -11.15 -10.83
CA ASP A 227 -11.60 -9.94 -10.03
C ASP A 227 -10.69 -9.82 -8.80
N ALA A 228 -9.63 -10.63 -8.73
CA ALA A 228 -8.66 -10.53 -7.64
C ALA A 228 -7.64 -9.41 -7.85
N ARG A 229 -7.32 -8.66 -6.79
CA ARG A 229 -6.03 -7.95 -6.67
C ARG A 229 -4.98 -8.86 -6.05
N CYS A 230 -3.77 -8.75 -6.54
CA CYS A 230 -2.60 -9.42 -5.99
C CYS A 230 -1.71 -8.39 -5.31
N ILE A 231 -1.27 -8.73 -4.11
CA ILE A 231 -0.43 -7.85 -3.29
C ILE A 231 0.78 -8.62 -2.79
N ILE A 232 1.92 -7.96 -2.75
CA ILE A 232 3.10 -8.41 -2.03
C ILE A 232 3.28 -7.51 -0.81
N LEU A 233 3.54 -8.10 0.35
CA LEU A 233 4.00 -7.39 1.55
C LEU A 233 5.35 -7.95 1.97
N ILE A 234 6.26 -7.07 2.38
CA ILE A 234 7.54 -7.43 2.99
C ILE A 234 7.43 -7.03 4.46
N GLN A 235 7.42 -8.01 5.34
CA GLN A 235 7.18 -7.78 6.77
C GLN A 235 8.31 -8.36 7.60
N VAL A 236 8.95 -7.53 8.42
CA VAL A 236 9.93 -7.99 9.41
C VAL A 236 9.22 -8.93 10.38
N GLU A 237 9.79 -10.12 10.56
CA GLU A 237 9.29 -11.10 11.51
C GLU A 237 10.43 -11.60 12.40
N ASP A 238 10.09 -11.81 13.67
CA ASP A 238 10.94 -12.45 14.66
C ASP A 238 10.11 -13.45 15.46
N ASN A 239 10.71 -14.05 16.49
CA ASN A 239 10.07 -15.06 17.33
C ASN A 239 8.86 -14.53 18.12
N GLU A 240 8.65 -13.22 18.17
CA GLU A 240 7.54 -12.57 18.89
C GLU A 240 6.36 -12.26 17.97
N GLY A 241 6.50 -12.46 16.65
CA GLY A 241 5.43 -12.35 15.66
C GLY A 241 5.65 -11.24 14.62
N PRO A 242 4.59 -10.87 13.88
CA PRO A 242 4.66 -9.92 12.78
C PRO A 242 5.01 -8.51 13.27
N GLY A 243 6.09 -7.94 12.75
CA GLY A 243 6.56 -6.58 13.04
C GLY A 243 6.29 -5.61 11.89
N GLN A 244 7.24 -4.69 11.68
CA GLN A 244 7.12 -3.63 10.68
C GLN A 244 6.97 -4.18 9.26
N ILE A 245 5.99 -3.66 8.53
CA ILE A 245 5.87 -3.80 7.07
C ILE A 245 6.77 -2.75 6.44
N ILE A 246 7.73 -3.20 5.62
CA ILE A 246 8.80 -2.37 5.07
C ILE A 246 8.74 -2.22 3.55
N GLY A 247 7.87 -2.97 2.88
CA GLY A 247 7.68 -2.90 1.44
C GLY A 247 6.32 -3.46 1.04
N ALA A 248 5.73 -2.91 -0.02
CA ALA A 248 4.50 -3.42 -0.58
C ALA A 248 4.39 -3.11 -2.08
N ALA A 249 3.71 -4.00 -2.81
CA ALA A 249 3.31 -3.79 -4.20
C ALA A 249 1.92 -4.35 -4.43
N ALA A 250 1.14 -3.71 -5.30
CA ALA A 250 -0.19 -4.17 -5.68
C ALA A 250 -0.33 -4.21 -7.21
N MET A 251 -1.07 -5.19 -7.71
CA MET A 251 -1.41 -5.28 -9.12
C MET A 251 -2.79 -5.92 -9.30
N ASP A 252 -3.58 -5.36 -10.21
CA ASP A 252 -4.84 -5.97 -10.63
C ASP A 252 -4.55 -7.21 -11.47
N TRP A 253 -5.15 -8.35 -11.10
CA TRP A 253 -5.06 -9.58 -11.90
C TRP A 253 -5.69 -9.40 -13.30
N LYS A 254 -6.56 -8.39 -13.46
CA LYS A 254 -7.21 -8.05 -14.74
C LYS A 254 -6.28 -7.58 -15.86
N LYS A 255 -4.96 -7.45 -15.64
CA LYS A 255 -3.99 -6.99 -16.64
C LYS A 255 -3.10 -8.10 -17.22
N GLY A 256 -3.54 -9.35 -17.13
CA GLY A 256 -2.73 -10.51 -17.45
C GLY A 256 -3.09 -11.26 -18.72
N PHE A 257 -3.87 -10.72 -19.68
CA PHE A 257 -4.05 -11.25 -21.04
C PHE A 257 -4.49 -10.15 -22.01
#